data_AF-A0A1F3T0H9-F1
#
_entry.id   AF-A0A1F3T0H9-F1
#
_cell.length_a   1.000
_cell.length_b   1.000
_cell.length_c   1.000
_cell.angle_alpha   90.00
_cell.angle_beta   90.00
_cell.angle_gamma   90.00
#
_symmetry.space_group_name_H-M   'P 1'
#
loop_
_entity.id
_entity.type
_entity.pdbx_description
1 polymer ?
#
loop_
_entity_poly.entity_id
_entity_poly.type
_entity_poly.pdbx_seq_one_letter_code
_entity_poly.pdbx_strand_id
1 'polypeptide(L)'
;MKQLSLNSEWMDLEKKLKVGAYKYVLVAGPECNSLFSDLENKIKILSQAPNLVWLTAGKSEALDSVTAETVQIPLKTFIEKDGTYTNYMGIEQKVKRGTTIVAGALTLTEAVNLMSGHALDMHLRPVEAHFIKNNFMTEKRGTL
;
A
#
# COMPACT_ATOMS: atom_id res chain seq x y z
N MET A 1 -15.64 -15.31 -7.59
CA MET A 1 -15.02 -15.32 -6.25
C MET A 1 -16.05 -14.83 -5.24
N LYS A 2 -16.27 -15.53 -4.14
CA LYS A 2 -17.24 -15.14 -3.11
C LYS A 2 -16.60 -14.03 -2.27
N GLN A 3 -17.07 -12.78 -2.41
CA GLN A 3 -16.63 -11.67 -1.57
C GLN A 3 -17.17 -11.93 -0.15
N LEU A 4 -16.29 -12.39 0.73
CA LEU A 4 -16.58 -12.47 2.17
C LEU A 4 -16.45 -11.05 2.72
N SER A 5 -17.56 -10.35 2.87
CA SER A 5 -17.65 -9.12 3.65
C SER A 5 -17.37 -9.47 5.12
N LEU A 6 -16.11 -9.27 5.52
CA LEU A 6 -15.61 -9.54 6.87
C LEU A 6 -16.11 -8.46 7.84
N ASN A 7 -17.32 -8.63 8.38
CA ASN A 7 -17.65 -8.15 9.74
C ASN A 7 -16.96 -9.04 10.80
N SER A 8 -15.73 -9.48 10.53
CA SER A 8 -14.98 -10.37 11.41
C SER A 8 -13.98 -9.54 12.19
N GLU A 9 -14.06 -9.64 13.51
CA GLU A 9 -13.09 -9.06 14.41
C GLU A 9 -11.68 -9.58 14.11
N TRP A 10 -10.66 -8.77 14.35
CA TRP A 10 -9.25 -9.13 14.18
C TRP A 10 -8.90 -10.47 14.85
N MET A 11 -9.51 -10.77 15.99
CA MET A 11 -9.35 -12.03 16.71
C MET A 11 -9.79 -13.27 15.90
N ASP A 12 -10.82 -13.14 15.06
CA ASP A 12 -11.29 -14.24 14.20
C ASP A 12 -10.30 -14.50 13.06
N LEU A 13 -9.70 -13.44 12.49
CA LEU A 13 -8.63 -13.55 11.50
C LEU A 13 -7.43 -14.32 12.07
N GLU A 14 -6.96 -13.94 13.27
CA GLU A 14 -5.84 -14.63 13.92
C GLU A 14 -6.11 -16.12 14.17
N LYS A 15 -7.32 -16.45 14.66
CA LYS A 15 -7.72 -17.85 14.89
C LYS A 15 -7.72 -18.64 13.59
N LYS A 16 -8.29 -18.09 12.52
CA LYS A 16 -8.37 -18.74 11.21
C LYS A 16 -7.00 -18.92 10.55
N LEU A 17 -6.08 -17.98 10.75
CA LEU A 17 -4.69 -18.12 10.30
C LEU A 17 -3.97 -19.26 11.02
N LYS A 18 -4.12 -19.36 12.35
CA LYS A 18 -3.53 -20.46 13.14
C LYS A 18 -4.04 -21.84 12.72
N VAL A 19 -5.31 -21.93 12.33
CA VAL A 19 -5.93 -23.18 11.87
C VAL A 19 -5.58 -23.48 10.40
N GLY A 20 -4.88 -22.58 9.70
CA GLY A 20 -4.52 -22.76 8.29
C GLY A 20 -5.72 -22.62 7.33
N ALA A 21 -6.75 -21.88 7.72
CA ALA A 21 -7.95 -21.68 6.90
C ALA A 21 -7.67 -20.89 5.60
N TYR A 22 -6.58 -20.12 5.57
CA TYR A 22 -6.21 -19.29 4.43
C TYR A 22 -4.92 -19.77 3.79
N LYS A 23 -4.97 -20.04 2.49
CA LYS A 23 -3.79 -20.38 1.67
C LYS A 23 -3.00 -19.14 1.23
N TYR A 24 -3.73 -18.06 0.96
CA TYR A 24 -3.20 -16.79 0.48
C TYR A 24 -3.69 -15.66 1.38
N VAL A 25 -2.77 -14.78 1.76
CA VAL A 25 -3.07 -13.54 2.46
C VAL A 25 -2.52 -12.39 1.62
N LEU A 26 -3.42 -11.49 1.22
CA LEU A 26 -3.06 -10.28 0.49
C LEU A 26 -3.19 -9.08 1.43
N VAL A 27 -2.12 -8.29 1.52
CA VAL A 27 -2.06 -7.14 2.43
C VAL A 27 -1.76 -5.88 1.63
N ALA A 28 -2.66 -4.90 1.73
CA ALA A 28 -2.37 -3.52 1.37
C ALA A 28 -1.62 -2.88 2.54
N GLY A 29 -0.29 -2.92 2.48
CA GLY A 29 0.60 -2.44 3.53
C GLY A 29 0.65 -0.90 3.59
N PRO A 30 1.14 -0.36 4.72
CA PRO A 30 1.32 1.08 4.86
C PRO A 30 2.41 1.60 3.92
N GLU A 31 2.27 2.86 3.52
CA GLU A 31 3.28 3.57 2.73
C GLU A 31 4.51 3.94 3.58
N CYS A 32 4.31 4.18 4.89
CA CYS A 32 5.37 4.54 5.83
C CYS A 32 5.42 3.54 6.99
N ASN A 33 6.32 2.55 6.87
CA ASN A 33 6.45 1.46 7.83
C ASN A 33 6.85 1.96 9.24
N SER A 34 7.62 3.03 9.35
CA SER A 34 8.15 3.54 10.63
C SER A 34 7.09 4.13 11.56
N LEU A 35 5.89 4.44 11.06
CA LEU A 35 4.78 4.94 11.87
C LEU A 35 4.03 3.82 12.61
N PHE A 36 4.29 2.56 12.27
CA PHE A 36 3.57 1.40 12.81
C PHE A 36 4.53 0.55 13.65
N SER A 37 4.55 0.81 14.96
CA SER A 37 5.41 0.09 15.91
C SER A 37 5.05 -1.40 16.07
N ASP A 38 3.83 -1.78 15.72
CA ASP A 38 3.31 -3.15 15.79
C ASP A 38 3.39 -3.92 14.46
N LEU A 39 4.00 -3.33 13.42
CA LEU A 39 4.07 -3.89 12.08
C LEU A 39 4.72 -5.28 12.06
N GLU A 40 5.86 -5.45 12.74
CA GLU A 40 6.56 -6.75 12.79
C GLU A 40 5.70 -7.84 13.41
N ASN A 41 4.94 -7.51 14.46
CA ASN A 41 4.06 -8.47 15.12
C ASN A 41 2.92 -8.88 14.18
N LYS A 42 2.34 -7.94 13.44
CA LYS A 42 1.32 -8.24 12.43
C LYS A 42 1.88 -9.08 11.29
N ILE A 43 3.09 -8.78 10.82
CA ILE A 43 3.76 -9.58 9.78
C ILE A 43 3.92 -11.03 10.25
N LYS A 44 4.39 -11.26 11.48
CA LYS A 44 4.54 -12.61 12.06
C LYS A 44 3.23 -13.39 12.16
N ILE A 45 2.12 -12.69 12.42
CA ILE A 45 0.79 -13.31 12.46
C ILE A 45 0.33 -13.66 11.04
N LEU A 46 0.48 -12.73 10.10
CA LEU A 46 0.02 -12.88 8.72
C LEU A 46 0.87 -13.90 7.94
N SER A 47 2.15 -14.05 8.29
CA SER A 47 3.07 -15.06 7.74
C SER A 47 2.77 -16.49 8.21
N GLN A 48 1.72 -16.71 9.01
CA GLN A 48 1.23 -18.06 9.29
C GLN A 48 0.50 -18.66 8.08
N ALA A 49 0.04 -17.82 7.15
CA ALA A 49 -0.45 -18.31 5.87
C ALA A 49 0.73 -18.77 4.99
N PRO A 50 0.55 -19.85 4.20
CA PRO A 50 1.62 -20.35 3.33
C PRO A 50 2.13 -19.32 2.31
N ASN A 51 1.22 -18.52 1.75
CA ASN A 51 1.54 -17.50 0.76
C ASN A 51 1.13 -16.12 1.26
N LEU A 52 2.10 -15.22 1.39
CA LEU A 52 1.90 -13.83 1.77
C LEU A 52 2.20 -12.91 0.59
N VAL A 53 1.21 -12.15 0.15
CA VAL A 53 1.37 -11.12 -0.89
C VAL A 53 1.27 -9.76 -0.21
N TRP A 54 2.34 -8.99 -0.26
CA TRP A 54 2.45 -7.71 0.41
C TRP A 54 2.59 -6.58 -0.60
N LEU A 55 1.62 -5.67 -0.62
CA LEU A 55 1.58 -4.51 -1.49
C LEU A 55 2.03 -3.29 -0.70
N THR A 56 3.21 -2.73 -0.99
CA THR A 56 3.73 -1.56 -0.27
C THR A 56 4.61 -0.70 -1.16
N ALA A 57 4.72 0.59 -0.84
CA ALA A 57 5.64 1.49 -1.53
C ALA A 57 7.08 1.40 -1.02
N GLY A 58 7.29 0.89 0.20
CA GLY A 58 8.60 0.83 0.85
C GLY A 58 9.01 -0.58 1.21
N LYS A 59 10.28 -0.91 1.01
CA LYS A 59 10.84 -2.21 1.43
C LYS A 59 10.69 -2.39 2.94
N SER A 60 10.41 -3.62 3.38
CA SER A 60 10.42 -3.99 4.80
C SER A 60 11.32 -5.21 5.04
N GLU A 61 12.35 -5.06 5.86
CA GLU A 61 13.25 -6.15 6.24
C GLU A 61 12.53 -7.24 7.04
N ALA A 62 11.46 -6.87 7.76
CA ALA A 62 10.63 -7.81 8.50
C ALA A 62 9.91 -8.80 7.56
N LEU A 63 9.57 -8.39 6.34
CA LEU A 63 8.99 -9.28 5.31
C LEU A 63 10.03 -10.18 4.66
N ASP A 64 11.29 -9.74 4.58
CA ASP A 64 12.39 -10.57 4.06
C ASP A 64 12.78 -11.68 5.06
N SER A 65 12.45 -11.48 6.34
CA SER A 65 12.87 -12.35 7.44
C SER A 65 11.86 -13.45 7.81
N VAL A 66 10.67 -13.47 7.18
CA VAL A 66 9.66 -14.51 7.46
C VAL A 66 9.92 -15.77 6.64
N THR A 67 9.51 -16.91 7.18
CA THR A 67 9.68 -18.22 6.52
C THR A 67 8.63 -18.51 5.45
N ALA A 68 7.52 -17.78 5.44
CA ALA A 68 6.45 -17.96 4.46
C ALA A 68 6.87 -17.49 3.07
N GLU A 69 6.29 -18.11 2.03
CA GLU A 69 6.50 -17.67 0.65
C GLU A 69 5.90 -16.26 0.50
N THR A 70 6.78 -15.27 0.38
CA THR A 70 6.40 -13.86 0.45
C THR A 70 6.70 -13.15 -0.86
N VAL A 71 5.66 -12.57 -1.46
CA VAL A 71 5.75 -11.77 -2.68
C VAL A 71 5.51 -10.31 -2.32
N GLN A 72 6.53 -9.47 -2.51
CA GLN A 72 6.40 -8.02 -2.33
C GLN A 72 6.14 -7.35 -3.68
N ILE A 73 5.00 -6.67 -3.80
CA ILE A 73 4.61 -5.92 -5.01
C ILE A 73 4.77 -4.42 -4.72
N PRO A 74 5.68 -3.72 -5.43
CA PRO A 74 5.93 -2.32 -5.21
C PRO A 74 4.73 -1.48 -5.65
N LEU A 75 4.21 -0.69 -4.72
CA LEU A 75 3.14 0.27 -4.97
C LEU A 75 3.67 1.70 -5.13
N LYS A 76 2.91 2.51 -5.86
CA LYS A 76 3.13 3.95 -6.01
C LYS A 76 2.81 4.68 -4.70
N THR A 77 3.64 5.66 -4.37
CA THR A 77 3.41 6.60 -3.26
C THR A 77 2.25 7.56 -3.58
N PHE A 78 1.77 8.32 -2.58
CA PHE A 78 0.68 9.30 -2.78
C PHE A 78 0.98 10.36 -3.86
N ILE A 79 2.24 10.78 -4.02
CA ILE A 79 2.60 11.76 -5.05
C ILE A 79 2.60 11.17 -6.47
N GLU A 80 2.65 9.85 -6.58
CA GLU A 80 2.77 9.13 -7.86
C GLU A 80 1.43 8.67 -8.44
N LYS A 81 0.32 8.89 -7.75
CA LYS A 81 -1.00 8.39 -8.14
C LYS A 81 -2.10 9.43 -7.96
N ASP A 82 -3.08 9.34 -8.85
CA ASP A 82 -4.35 10.03 -8.65
C ASP A 82 -5.10 9.35 -7.51
N GLY A 83 -5.77 10.13 -6.68
CA GLY A 83 -6.52 9.60 -5.55
C GLY A 83 -7.57 10.56 -5.04
N THR A 84 -8.49 10.04 -4.25
CA THR A 84 -9.43 10.84 -3.48
C THR A 84 -9.38 10.35 -2.03
N TYR A 85 -9.27 11.27 -1.08
CA TYR A 85 -9.39 10.95 0.34
C TYR A 85 -10.45 11.84 0.99
N THR A 86 -11.14 11.29 1.98
CA THR A 86 -12.11 12.02 2.78
C THR A 86 -11.42 12.53 4.03
N ASN A 87 -11.47 13.83 4.28
CA ASN A 87 -10.89 14.40 5.49
C ASN A 87 -11.79 14.13 6.73
N TYR A 88 -11.33 14.55 7.91
CA TYR A 88 -12.08 14.38 9.17
C TYR A 88 -13.45 15.09 9.19
N MET A 89 -13.68 16.05 8.29
CA MET A 89 -14.95 16.76 8.13
C MET A 89 -15.87 16.10 7.09
N GLY A 90 -15.49 14.95 6.53
CA GLY A 90 -16.28 14.29 5.49
C GLY A 90 -16.13 14.88 4.09
N ILE A 91 -15.20 15.82 3.89
CA ILE A 91 -14.98 16.48 2.59
C ILE A 91 -13.99 15.67 1.77
N GLU A 92 -14.38 15.35 0.54
CA GLU A 92 -13.51 14.70 -0.45
C GLU A 92 -12.46 15.67 -0.98
N GLN A 93 -11.20 15.26 -0.94
CA GLN A 93 -10.07 15.97 -1.53
C GLN A 93 -9.46 15.10 -2.63
N LYS A 94 -9.39 15.65 -3.84
CA LYS A 94 -8.80 14.99 -5.00
C LYS A 94 -7.33 15.36 -5.09
N VAL A 95 -6.49 14.35 -5.19
CA VAL A 95 -5.05 14.47 -5.43
C VAL A 95 -4.78 14.07 -6.86
N LYS A 96 -3.95 14.87 -7.54
CA LYS A 96 -3.42 14.55 -8.85
C LYS A 96 -1.99 14.06 -8.74
N ARG A 97 -1.65 13.06 -9.55
CA ARG A 97 -0.30 12.55 -9.72
C ARG A 97 0.63 13.70 -10.07
N GLY A 98 1.66 13.85 -9.26
CA GLY A 98 2.63 14.92 -9.41
C GLY A 98 3.87 14.55 -10.21
N THR A 99 4.41 13.35 -9.97
CA THR A 99 5.60 12.84 -10.65
C THR A 99 5.61 11.32 -10.61
N THR A 100 6.52 10.67 -11.32
CA THR A 100 6.80 9.23 -11.16
C THR A 100 8.19 9.06 -10.56
N ILE A 101 8.26 8.44 -9.38
CA ILE A 101 9.52 8.11 -8.70
C ILE A 101 9.98 6.72 -9.13
N VAL A 102 9.07 5.74 -9.08
CA VAL A 102 9.35 4.35 -9.47
C VAL A 102 8.46 3.98 -10.66
N ALA A 103 9.07 3.88 -11.84
CA ALA A 103 8.37 3.62 -13.10
C ALA A 103 7.60 2.29 -13.09
N GLY A 104 8.20 1.24 -12.52
CA GLY A 104 7.62 -0.10 -12.43
C GLY A 104 6.58 -0.30 -11.33
N ALA A 105 6.47 0.64 -10.37
CA ALA A 105 5.52 0.51 -9.27
C ALA A 105 4.07 0.67 -9.75
N LEU A 106 3.15 -0.03 -9.10
CA LEU A 106 1.73 -0.07 -9.45
C LEU A 106 0.90 0.78 -8.49
N THR A 107 -0.21 1.34 -8.95
CA THR A 107 -1.29 1.75 -8.04
C THR A 107 -1.99 0.51 -7.49
N LEU A 108 -2.68 0.66 -6.35
CA LEU A 108 -3.45 -0.45 -5.78
C LEU A 108 -4.51 -0.97 -6.77
N THR A 109 -5.16 -0.08 -7.50
CA THR A 109 -6.14 -0.42 -8.55
C THR A 109 -5.50 -1.23 -9.67
N GLU A 110 -4.32 -0.83 -10.16
CA GLU A 110 -3.59 -1.57 -11.19
C GLU A 110 -3.18 -2.96 -10.69
N ALA A 111 -2.71 -3.09 -9.45
CA ALA A 111 -2.36 -4.38 -8.86
C ALA A 111 -3.58 -5.31 -8.78
N VAL A 112 -4.74 -4.79 -8.35
CA VAL A 112 -6.00 -5.56 -8.30
C VAL A 112 -6.46 -5.94 -9.71
N ASN A 113 -6.34 -5.04 -10.69
CA ASN A 113 -6.71 -5.30 -12.07
C ASN A 113 -5.87 -6.44 -12.66
N LEU A 114 -4.55 -6.44 -12.44
CA LEU A 114 -3.66 -7.52 -12.85
C LEU A 114 -4.03 -8.85 -12.21
N MET A 115 -4.27 -8.87 -10.89
CA MET A 115 -4.67 -10.08 -10.17
C MET A 115 -6.03 -10.60 -10.63
N SER A 116 -6.89 -9.72 -11.15
CA SER A 116 -8.18 -10.08 -11.74
C SER A 116 -8.05 -10.55 -13.20
N GLY A 117 -6.84 -10.58 -13.77
CA GLY A 117 -6.58 -11.02 -15.14
C GLY A 117 -6.74 -9.93 -16.22
N HIS A 118 -6.87 -8.67 -15.83
CA HIS A 118 -6.94 -7.55 -16.78
C HIS A 118 -5.55 -7.08 -17.19
N ALA A 119 -5.38 -6.80 -18.48
CA ALA A 119 -4.17 -6.16 -18.99
C ALA A 119 -4.06 -4.72 -18.48
N LEU A 120 -2.83 -4.29 -18.17
CA LEU A 120 -2.55 -2.89 -17.86
C LEU A 120 -2.18 -2.14 -19.13
N ASP A 121 -2.68 -0.91 -19.23
CA ASP A 121 -2.15 0.05 -20.18
C ASP A 121 -0.81 0.61 -19.66
N MET A 122 0.28 0.19 -20.30
CA MET A 122 1.64 0.56 -19.93
C MET A 122 2.10 1.87 -20.57
N HIS A 123 1.32 2.47 -21.48
CA HIS A 123 1.75 3.62 -22.28
C HIS A 123 1.79 4.96 -21.50
N LEU A 124 1.45 4.96 -20.21
CA LEU A 124 1.22 6.18 -19.40
C LEU A 124 2.29 6.43 -18.30
N ARG A 125 3.53 5.95 -18.47
CA ARG A 125 4.60 6.06 -17.46
C ARG A 125 5.95 6.39 -18.13
N PRO A 126 6.79 7.32 -17.64
CA PRO A 126 6.74 8.18 -16.44
C PRO A 126 6.25 9.62 -16.73
N VAL A 127 5.79 10.33 -15.69
CA VAL A 127 5.52 11.78 -15.74
C VAL A 127 6.67 12.52 -15.07
N GLU A 128 7.31 13.43 -15.80
CA GLU A 128 8.32 14.32 -15.24
C GLU A 128 7.69 15.26 -14.20
N ALA A 129 8.44 15.60 -13.15
CA ALA A 129 7.97 16.49 -12.12
C ALA A 129 7.68 17.88 -12.71
N HIS A 130 6.40 18.23 -12.88
CA HIS A 130 5.99 19.54 -13.41
C HIS A 130 5.98 20.67 -12.37
N PHE A 131 6.57 20.47 -11.18
CA PHE A 131 6.58 21.49 -10.14
C PHE A 131 7.93 22.19 -10.05
N ILE A 132 8.01 23.37 -10.66
CA ILE A 132 8.94 24.40 -10.18
C ILE A 132 8.32 24.95 -8.89
N LYS A 133 8.54 24.24 -7.77
CA LYS A 133 8.19 24.80 -6.46
C LYS A 133 9.22 25.88 -6.13
N ASN A 134 8.81 27.14 -6.18
CA ASN A 134 9.56 28.22 -5.54
C ASN A 134 9.54 27.94 -4.02
N ASN A 135 10.59 27.28 -3.53
CA ASN A 135 10.77 27.06 -2.10
C ASN A 135 11.12 28.42 -1.46
N PHE A 136 10.15 29.05 -0.82
CA PHE A 136 10.43 30.10 0.14
C PHE A 136 10.93 29.44 1.41
N MET A 137 12.25 29.39 1.59
CA MET A 137 12.83 28.99 2.86
C MET A 137 12.62 30.14 3.85
N THR A 138 11.68 29.96 4.78
CA THR A 138 11.44 30.91 5.87
C THR A 138 12.01 30.33 7.15
N GLU A 139 13.02 30.98 7.72
CA GLU A 139 13.59 30.59 9.03
C GLU A 139 12.67 30.97 10.21
N LYS A 140 11.62 31.77 9.96
CA LYS A 140 10.64 32.21 10.97
C LYS A 140 9.30 31.52 10.76
N ARG A 141 8.74 30.99 11.85
CA ARG A 141 7.45 30.30 11.90
C ARG A 141 6.32 31.35 12.01
N GLY A 142 5.53 31.52 10.95
CA GLY A 142 4.45 32.53 10.84
C GLY A 142 4.99 33.94 10.56
N THR A 143 4.38 34.82 9.78
CA THR A 143 3.02 34.98 9.20
C THR A 143 3.13 35.19 7.68
N LEU A 144 2.12 34.75 6.93
CA LEU A 144 1.92 35.19 5.53
C LEU A 144 1.55 36.67 5.49
#